data_AF-A0A8J3A921-F1
#
_entry.id   AF-A0A8J3A921-F1
#
_cell.length_a   1.000
_cell.length_b   1.000
_cell.length_c   1.000
_cell.angle_alpha   90.00
_cell.angle_beta   90.00
_cell.angle_gamma   90.00
#
_symmetry.space_group_name_H-M   'P 1'
#
loop_
_entity.id
_entity.type
_entity.pdbx_description
1 polymer ?
#
loop_
_entity_poly.entity_id
_entity_poly.type
_entity_poly.pdbx_seq_one_letter_code
_entity_poly.pdbx_strand_id
1 'polypeptide(L)'
;MSESLARGLESGARFRCDGCGNVTRFDVVATTRTRRFHHFDLGGDGRVEEEEILEQTVESVSCRWCGRTDAVQVETSPAGT
;
A
#
# COMPACT_ATOMS: atom_id res chain seq x y z
N MET A 1 7.50 10.94 -9.10
CA MET A 1 7.68 9.47 -9.13
C MET A 1 6.98 8.79 -7.96
N SER A 2 7.08 9.29 -6.73
CA SER A 2 6.37 8.72 -5.55
C SER A 2 4.84 8.69 -5.71
N GLU A 3 4.24 9.75 -6.27
CA GLU A 3 2.79 9.81 -6.52
C GLU A 3 2.31 8.68 -7.47
N SER A 4 3.13 8.30 -8.46
CA SER A 4 2.77 7.22 -9.38
C SER A 4 2.78 5.85 -8.70
N LEU A 5 3.69 5.64 -7.73
CA LEU A 5 3.77 4.40 -6.95
C LEU A 5 2.67 4.32 -5.88
N ALA A 6 2.23 5.45 -5.32
CA ALA A 6 1.12 5.50 -4.36
C ALA A 6 -0.17 4.90 -4.93
N ARG A 7 -0.43 5.15 -6.23
CA ARG A 7 -1.56 4.56 -6.95
C ARG A 7 -1.57 3.03 -6.88
N GLY A 8 -0.41 2.36 -6.78
CA GLY A 8 -0.36 0.91 -6.70
C GLY A 8 -1.00 0.29 -5.45
N LEU A 9 -1.32 1.10 -4.43
CA LEU A 9 -2.07 0.70 -3.23
C LEU A 9 -3.58 0.98 -3.35
N GLU A 10 -4.02 1.70 -4.38
CA GLU A 10 -5.43 2.04 -4.58
C GLU A 10 -6.22 0.85 -5.16
N SER A 11 -7.50 0.77 -4.81
CA SER A 11 -8.43 -0.16 -5.45
C SER A 11 -8.50 0.10 -6.96
N GLY A 12 -8.40 -0.95 -7.78
CA GLY A 12 -8.39 -0.85 -9.24
C GLY A 12 -7.02 -0.57 -9.85
N ALA A 13 -5.96 -0.48 -9.04
CA ALA A 13 -4.58 -0.48 -9.49
C ALA A 13 -3.80 -1.65 -8.88
N ARG A 14 -2.65 -1.98 -9.46
CA ARG A 14 -1.72 -2.98 -8.92
C ARG A 14 -0.28 -2.67 -9.31
N PHE A 15 0.64 -3.19 -8.52
CA PHE A 15 2.05 -3.27 -8.90
C PHE A 15 2.29 -4.43 -9.87
N ARG A 16 3.16 -4.20 -10.86
CA ARG A 16 3.70 -5.21 -11.77
C ARG A 16 5.22 -5.08 -11.83
N CYS A 17 5.93 -6.19 -11.70
CA CYS A 17 7.36 -6.23 -11.96
C CYS A 17 7.62 -6.61 -13.43
N ASP A 18 8.15 -5.68 -14.22
CA ASP A 18 8.52 -5.92 -15.62
C ASP A 18 9.72 -6.87 -15.75
N GLY A 19 10.41 -7.14 -14.64
CA GLY A 19 11.56 -8.03 -14.63
C GLY A 19 11.26 -9.51 -14.57
N CYS A 20 10.30 -9.92 -13.76
CA CYS A 20 9.95 -11.32 -13.55
C CYS A 20 8.46 -11.63 -13.76
N GLY A 21 7.65 -10.62 -14.06
CA GLY A 21 6.21 -10.78 -14.27
C GLY A 21 5.40 -10.90 -12.98
N ASN A 22 6.01 -10.76 -11.79
CA ASN A 22 5.29 -10.80 -10.53
C ASN A 22 4.26 -9.66 -10.42
N VAL A 23 3.04 -9.99 -10.01
CA VAL A 23 1.93 -9.05 -9.80
C VAL A 23 1.26 -9.24 -8.42
N THR A 24 1.84 -10.04 -7.53
CA THR A 24 1.17 -10.46 -6.28
C THR A 24 1.98 -10.24 -5.00
N ARG A 25 3.30 -10.00 -5.09
CA ARG A 25 4.19 -9.95 -3.91
C ARG A 25 5.21 -8.81 -4.02
N PHE A 26 5.01 -7.76 -3.24
CA PHE A 26 5.89 -6.60 -3.18
C PHE A 26 6.09 -6.20 -1.73
N ASP A 27 7.28 -5.73 -1.40
CA ASP A 27 7.51 -5.02 -0.16
C ASP A 27 7.36 -3.53 -0.45
N VAL A 28 6.59 -2.83 0.39
CA VAL A 28 6.26 -1.42 0.22
C VAL A 28 6.64 -0.71 1.51
N VAL A 29 7.45 0.33 1.39
CA VAL A 29 7.75 1.24 2.51
C VAL A 29 7.01 2.54 2.25
N ALA A 30 6.22 2.97 3.23
CA ALA A 30 5.39 4.16 3.14
C ALA A 30 5.29 4.88 4.48
N THR A 31 5.21 6.21 4.41
CA THR A 31 4.82 7.06 5.53
C THR A 31 3.33 7.38 5.40
N THR A 32 2.53 7.00 6.40
CA THR A 32 1.08 7.23 6.43
C THR A 32 0.70 8.05 7.65
N ARG A 33 -0.03 9.15 7.43
CA ARG A 33 -0.67 9.92 8.50
C ARG A 33 -2.14 9.53 8.57
N THR A 34 -2.56 9.01 9.72
CA THR A 34 -3.93 8.55 9.95
C THR A 34 -4.56 9.23 11.17
N ARG A 35 -5.88 9.44 11.12
CA ARG A 35 -6.70 9.67 12.32
C ARG A 35 -7.42 8.36 12.66
N ARG A 36 -7.41 7.97 13.93
CA ARG A 36 -8.08 6.75 14.41
C ARG A 36 -9.00 7.06 15.57
N PHE A 37 -10.22 6.55 15.51
CA PHE A 37 -11.14 6.55 16.65
C PHE A 37 -10.89 5.28 17.47
N HIS A 38 -10.39 5.46 18.69
CA HIS A 38 -10.14 4.38 19.62
C HIS A 38 -11.28 4.29 20.63
N HIS A 39 -11.89 3.11 20.72
CA HIS A 39 -12.85 2.80 21.77
C HIS A 39 -12.17 1.91 22.81
N PHE A 40 -12.23 2.34 24.07
CA PHE A 40 -11.73 1.62 25.23
C PHE A 40 -12.91 1.19 26.08
N ASP A 41 -12.86 -0.03 26.60
CA ASP A 41 -13.79 -0.45 27.63
C ASP A 41 -13.37 0.07 29.02
N LEU A 42 -14.18 -0.23 30.05
CA LEU A 42 -13.91 0.17 31.43
C LEU A 42 -12.69 -0.52 32.05
N GLY A 43 -12.26 -1.67 31.49
CA GLY A 43 -11.06 -2.39 31.90
C GLY A 43 -9.77 -1.83 31.28
N GLY A 44 -9.89 -0.98 30.26
CA GLY A 44 -8.78 -0.34 29.56
C GLY A 44 -8.37 -1.06 28.27
N ASP A 45 -9.03 -2.16 27.89
CA ASP A 45 -8.80 -2.81 26.61
C ASP A 45 -9.35 -1.94 25.48
N GLY A 46 -8.54 -1.75 24.42
CA GLY A 46 -8.83 -0.80 23.35
C GLY A 46 -8.83 -1.43 21.97
N ARG A 47 -9.72 -0.96 21.09
CA ARG A 47 -9.71 -1.27 19.65
C ARG A 47 -9.89 -0.01 18.82
N VAL A 48 -9.41 -0.05 17.58
CA VAL A 48 -9.73 0.96 16.57
C VAL A 48 -11.10 0.61 15.99
N GLU A 49 -12.05 1.54 16.05
CA GLU A 49 -13.37 1.37 15.43
C GLU A 49 -13.45 2.03 14.06
N GLU A 50 -12.78 3.17 13.90
CA GLU A 50 -12.71 3.89 12.63
C GLU A 50 -11.28 4.37 12.37
N GLU A 51 -10.87 4.33 11.10
CA GLU A 51 -9.58 4.82 10.64
C GLU A 51 -9.76 5.63 9.36
N GLU A 52 -9.20 6.85 9.36
CA GLU A 52 -9.15 7.75 8.22
C GLU A 52 -7.68 7.97 7.83
N ILE A 53 -7.32 7.64 6.60
CA ILE A 53 -6.00 7.99 6.04
C ILE A 53 -6.06 9.43 5.57
N LEU A 54 -5.31 10.31 6.23
CA LEU A 54 -5.24 11.74 5.92
C LEU A 54 -4.21 12.04 4.82
N GLU A 55 -3.12 11.27 4.81
CA GLU A 55 -2.02 11.42 3.86
C GLU A 55 -1.23 10.11 3.79
N GLN A 56 -0.78 9.75 2.59
CA GLN A 56 0.04 8.57 2.37
C GLN A 56 1.11 8.85 1.32
N THR A 57 2.37 8.63 1.67
CA THR A 57 3.51 8.75 0.78
C THR A 57 4.22 7.42 0.67
N VAL A 58 4.27 6.85 -0.54
CA VAL A 58 5.07 5.65 -0.83
C VAL A 58 6.53 6.07 -1.07
N GLU A 59 7.43 5.52 -0.25
CA GLU A 59 8.86 5.83 -0.25
C GLU A 59 9.64 4.87 -1.15
N SER A 60 9.31 3.58 -1.10
CA SER A 60 9.91 2.58 -1.97
C SER A 60 9.01 1.37 -2.19
N VAL A 61 9.22 0.70 -3.32
CA VAL A 61 8.59 -0.58 -3.64
C VAL A 61 9.65 -1.52 -4.21
N SER A 62 9.74 -2.73 -3.69
CA SER A 62 10.60 -3.79 -4.22
C SER A 62 9.78 -5.03 -4.58
N CYS A 63 10.11 -5.64 -5.73
CA CYS A 63 9.57 -6.94 -6.06
C CYS A 63 10.15 -7.99 -5.10
N ARG A 64 9.31 -8.56 -4.25
CA ARG A 64 9.75 -9.56 -3.25
C ARG A 64 10.26 -10.86 -3.89
N TRP A 65 9.96 -11.08 -5.17
CA TRP A 65 10.41 -12.28 -5.89
C TRP A 65 11.85 -12.18 -6.41
N CYS A 66 12.19 -11.10 -7.12
CA CYS A 66 13.51 -10.93 -7.74
C CYS A 66 14.37 -9.81 -7.12
N GLY A 67 13.85 -9.11 -6.10
CA GLY A 67 14.54 -8.05 -5.38
C GLY A 67 14.64 -6.70 -6.10
N ARG A 68 14.17 -6.61 -7.35
CA ARG A 68 14.30 -5.37 -8.14
C ARG A 68 13.34 -4.28 -7.67
N THR A 69 13.84 -3.05 -7.63
CA THR A 69 13.09 -1.82 -7.32
C THR A 69 12.87 -0.96 -8.56
N ASP A 70 13.78 -1.04 -9.53
CA ASP A 70 13.80 -0.27 -10.77
C ASP A 70 12.82 -0.76 -11.85
N ALA A 71 12.33 -2.00 -11.71
CA ALA A 71 11.44 -2.65 -12.66
C ALA A 71 9.99 -2.74 -12.18
N VAL A 72 9.62 -2.02 -11.12
CA VAL A 72 8.24 -2.01 -10.59
C VAL A 72 7.44 -0.87 -11.23
N GLN A 73 6.32 -1.24 -11.83
CA GLN A 73 5.36 -0.32 -12.47
C GLN A 73 3.99 -0.43 -11.80
N VAL A 74 3.17 0.60 -11.96
CA VAL A 74 1.75 0.57 -11.57
C VAL A 74 0.88 0.51 -12.81
N GLU A 75 -0.05 -0.43 -12.82
CA GLU A 75 -1.03 -0.62 -13.90
C GLU A 75 -2.44 -0.80 -13.34
N THR A 76 -3.45 -0.71 -14.19
CA THR A 76 -4.84 -0.98 -13.82
C THR A 76 -4.98 -2.46 -13.45
N SER A 77 -5.65 -2.72 -12.32
CA SER A 77 -5.99 -4.07 -11.90
C SER A 77 -7.32 -4.48 -12.53
N PRO A 78 -7.41 -5.69 -13.12
CA PRO A 78 -8.66 -6.21 -13.66
C PRO A 78 -9.72 -6.50 -12.58
N ALA A 79 -9.34 -6.48 -11.30
CA ALA A 79 -10.25 -6.72 -10.18
C ALA A 79 -11.04 -5.47 -9.74
N GLY A 80 -10.69 -4.27 -10.21
CA GLY A 80 -11.45 -3.05 -9.93
C GLY A 80 -12.38 -2.71 -11.07
N THR A 81 -13.67 -3.05 -10.94
CA THR A 81 -14.77 -2.45 -11.71
C THR A 81 -15.75 -1.85 -10.72
#